data_AF-A0A1Q8L9N5-F1
#
_entry.id   AF-A0A1Q8L9N5-F1
#
_cell.length_a   1.000
_cell.length_b   1.000
_cell.length_c   1.000
_cell.angle_alpha   90.00
_cell.angle_beta   90.00
_cell.angle_gamma   90.00
#
_symmetry.space_group_name_H-M   'P 1'
#
loop_
_entity.id
_entity.type
_entity.pdbx_description
1 polymer ?
#
loop_
_entity_poly.entity_id
_entity_poly.type
_entity_poly.pdbx_seq_one_letter_code
_entity_poly.pdbx_strand_id
1 'polypeptide(L)'
;MKTSYEAIQLVLAQGGQLTTVNLRDWITNNIVPLILLAIAVILLWIGGRGDNAGVARRSIGLLVGLIALGIAVTGSGPAIGQALANLLVTPG
;
A
#
# COMPACT_ATOMS: atom_id res chain seq x y z
N MET A 1 -34.62 -22.68 -5.73
CA MET A 1 -33.24 -22.47 -6.19
C MET A 1 -33.33 -21.57 -7.40
N LYS A 2 -33.09 -20.26 -7.26
CA LYS A 2 -33.12 -19.35 -8.42
C LYS A 2 -31.89 -19.65 -9.28
N THR A 3 -32.08 -19.94 -10.55
CA THR A 3 -30.97 -20.27 -11.45
C THR A 3 -30.07 -19.03 -11.59
N SER A 4 -28.77 -19.21 -11.84
CA SER A 4 -27.80 -18.11 -11.99
C SER A 4 -28.25 -17.04 -13.00
N TYR A 5 -29.04 -17.43 -14.00
CA TYR A 5 -29.68 -16.55 -14.96
C TYR A 5 -30.69 -15.59 -14.32
N GLU A 6 -31.52 -16.05 -13.39
CA GLU A 6 -32.46 -15.18 -12.67
C GLU A 6 -31.74 -14.19 -11.76
N ALA A 7 -30.61 -14.58 -11.15
CA ALA A 7 -29.80 -13.69 -10.32
C ALA A 7 -29.13 -12.56 -11.12
N ILE A 8 -28.60 -12.89 -12.30
CA ILE A 8 -28.01 -11.90 -13.21
C ILE A 8 -29.08 -10.94 -13.73
N GLN A 9 -30.25 -11.46 -14.12
CA GLN A 9 -31.37 -10.63 -14.56
C GLN A 9 -31.86 -9.70 -13.44
N LEU A 10 -31.81 -10.13 -12.18
CA LEU A 10 -32.19 -9.32 -11.02
C LEU A 10 -31.21 -8.15 -10.78
N VAL A 11 -29.90 -8.36 -10.98
CA VAL A 11 -28.88 -7.30 -10.89
C VAL A 11 -29.06 -6.28 -12.02
N LEU A 12 -29.25 -6.76 -13.26
CA LEU A 12 -29.46 -5.90 -14.43
C LEU A 12 -30.80 -5.14 -14.35
N ALA A 13 -31.87 -5.79 -13.87
CA ALA A 13 -33.19 -5.19 -13.70
C ALA A 13 -33.27 -4.15 -12.57
N GLN A 14 -32.38 -4.24 -11.56
CA GLN A 14 -32.22 -3.21 -10.53
C GLN A 14 -31.40 -1.99 -11.00
N GLY A 15 -31.11 -1.88 -12.30
CA GLY A 15 -30.24 -0.83 -12.85
C GLY A 15 -28.76 -1.05 -12.51
N GLY A 16 -28.41 -2.21 -11.97
CA GLY A 16 -27.06 -2.60 -11.63
C GLY A 16 -26.26 -2.90 -12.90
N GLN A 17 -25.63 -1.87 -13.46
CA GLN A 17 -24.57 -2.09 -14.42
C GLN A 17 -23.42 -2.80 -13.70
N LEU A 18 -22.97 -3.94 -14.22
CA LEU A 18 -21.75 -4.62 -13.77
C LEU A 18 -20.56 -3.70 -14.09
N THR A 19 -20.31 -2.75 -13.19
CA THR A 19 -19.21 -1.81 -13.28
C THR A 19 -18.12 -2.20 -12.29
N THR A 20 -16.89 -1.84 -12.62
CA THR A 20 -15.76 -1.99 -11.70
C THR A 20 -15.65 -0.83 -10.72
N VAL A 21 -16.62 0.10 -10.68
CA VAL A 21 -16.56 1.33 -9.88
C VAL A 21 -16.33 1.01 -8.40
N ASN A 22 -17.11 0.10 -7.83
CA ASN A 22 -16.95 -0.30 -6.42
C ASN A 22 -15.59 -0.95 -6.14
N LEU A 23 -15.08 -1.77 -7.07
CA LEU A 23 -13.77 -2.41 -6.93
C LEU A 23 -12.64 -1.39 -7.09
N ARG A 24 -12.75 -0.48 -8.05
CA ARG A 24 -11.80 0.60 -8.29
C ARG A 24 -11.71 1.50 -7.07
N ASP A 25 -12.84 1.95 -6.54
CA ASP A 25 -12.88 2.82 -5.38
C ASP A 25 -12.32 2.11 -4.15
N TRP A 26 -12.65 0.83 -3.96
CA TRP A 26 -12.05 0.01 -2.91
C TRP A 26 -10.52 -0.07 -3.05
N ILE A 27 -9.99 -0.37 -4.24
CA ILE A 27 -8.53 -0.42 -4.46
C ILE A 27 -7.91 0.94 -4.18
N THR A 28 -8.50 2.02 -4.68
CA THR A 28 -7.92 3.36 -4.58
C THR A 28 -7.90 3.84 -3.13
N ASN A 29 -8.97 3.55 -2.37
CA ASN A 29 -9.06 3.88 -0.94
C ASN A 29 -8.15 3.00 -0.06
N ASN A 30 -7.70 1.85 -0.56
CA ASN A 30 -6.85 0.91 0.16
C ASN A 30 -5.45 0.79 -0.46
N ILE A 31 -5.04 1.74 -1.31
CA ILE A 31 -3.81 1.61 -2.09
C ILE A 31 -2.56 1.48 -1.21
N VAL A 32 -2.51 2.22 -0.09
CA VAL A 32 -1.40 2.12 0.88
C VAL A 32 -1.35 0.74 1.54
N PRO A 33 -2.44 0.24 2.18
CA PRO A 33 -2.50 -1.14 2.67
C PRO A 33 -2.11 -2.20 1.64
N LEU A 34 -2.57 -2.07 0.39
CA LEU A 34 -2.29 -3.03 -0.67
C LEU A 34 -0.81 -3.07 -1.05
N ILE A 35 -0.15 -1.91 -1.11
CA ILE A 35 1.30 -1.82 -1.34
C ILE A 35 2.07 -2.49 -0.19
N LEU A 36 1.69 -2.22 1.06
CA LEU A 36 2.32 -2.85 2.22
C LEU A 36 2.13 -4.37 2.23
N LEU A 37 0.96 -4.86 1.84
CA LEU A 37 0.68 -6.28 1.70
C LEU A 37 1.55 -6.92 0.61
N ALA A 38 1.65 -6.29 -0.57
CA ALA A 38 2.48 -6.78 -1.66
C ALA A 38 3.95 -6.89 -1.24
N ILE A 39 4.44 -5.86 -0.54
CA ILE A 39 5.76 -5.85 0.09
C ILE A 39 5.92 -7.02 1.07
N ALA A 40 4.97 -7.23 1.97
CA ALA A 40 5.02 -8.30 2.95
C ALA A 40 5.12 -9.68 2.28
N VAL A 41 4.32 -9.92 1.24
CA VAL A 41 4.39 -11.16 0.45
C VAL A 41 5.75 -11.34 -0.21
N ILE A 42 6.32 -10.27 -0.79
CA ILE A 42 7.66 -10.30 -1.39
C ILE A 42 8.73 -10.64 -0.34
N LEU A 43 8.66 -10.04 0.85
CA LEU A 43 9.61 -10.32 1.92
C LEU A 43 9.48 -11.77 2.43
N LEU A 44 8.26 -12.29 2.57
CA LEU A 44 8.01 -13.69 2.91
C LEU A 44 8.58 -14.64 1.85
N TRP A 45 8.45 -14.28 0.57
CA TRP A 45 9.00 -15.07 -0.53
C TRP A 45 10.53 -15.07 -0.53
N ILE A 46 11.16 -13.91 -0.31
CA ILE A 46 12.61 -13.76 -0.20
C ILE A 46 13.17 -14.54 1.01
N GLY A 47 12.42 -14.57 2.11
CA GLY A 47 12.80 -15.31 3.33
C GLY A 47 12.60 -16.81 3.27
N GLY A 48 12.26 -17.36 2.11
CA GLY A 48 12.04 -18.79 1.93
C GLY A 48 13.15 -19.64 2.55
N ARG A 49 12.75 -20.71 3.26
CA ARG A 49 13.63 -21.63 4.03
C ARG A 49 14.32 -21.01 5.27
N GLY A 50 13.86 -19.86 5.76
CA GLY A 50 14.31 -19.28 7.02
C GLY A 50 15.51 -18.32 6.91
N ASP A 51 15.78 -17.79 5.71
CA ASP A 51 16.84 -16.80 5.49
C ASP A 51 16.46 -15.40 6.02
N ASN A 52 16.42 -15.28 7.34
CA ASN A 52 16.08 -14.02 8.01
C ASN A 52 17.17 -12.95 7.80
N ALA A 53 18.43 -13.37 7.61
CA ALA A 53 19.54 -12.45 7.37
C ALA A 53 19.47 -11.84 5.96
N GLY A 54 19.12 -12.63 4.95
CA GLY A 54 18.90 -12.18 3.59
C GLY A 54 17.66 -11.31 3.46
N VAL A 55 16.60 -11.56 4.23
CA VAL A 55 15.43 -10.67 4.32
C VAL A 55 15.82 -9.35 4.97
N ALA A 56 16.49 -9.40 6.12
CA ALA A 56 16.90 -8.20 6.85
C ALA A 56 17.78 -7.25 6.01
N ARG A 57 18.71 -7.81 5.23
CA ARG A 57 19.56 -7.00 4.34
C ARG A 57 18.77 -6.27 3.25
N ARG A 58 17.74 -6.92 2.70
CA ARG A 58 16.91 -6.35 1.62
C ARG A 58 15.80 -5.45 2.16
N SER A 59 15.34 -5.70 3.40
CA SER A 59 14.29 -4.90 4.04
C SER A 59 14.77 -3.51 4.45
N ILE A 60 16.08 -3.26 4.59
CA ILE A 60 16.62 -1.91 4.87
C ILE A 60 16.26 -0.94 3.74
N GLY A 61 16.52 -1.31 2.48
CA GLY A 61 16.19 -0.47 1.33
C GLY A 61 14.68 -0.23 1.23
N LEU A 62 13.89 -1.23 1.60
CA LEU A 62 12.44 -1.13 1.68
C LEU A 62 11.98 -0.18 2.78
N LEU A 63 12.61 -0.21 3.96
CA LEU A 63 12.31 0.69 5.07
C LEU A 63 12.54 2.16 4.66
N VAL A 64 13.66 2.42 3.99
CA VAL A 64 13.99 3.76 3.44
C VAL A 64 12.94 4.19 2.41
N GLY A 65 12.55 3.29 1.50
CA GLY A 65 11.48 3.54 0.53
C GLY A 65 10.13 3.85 1.17
N LEU A 66 9.77 3.15 2.25
CA LEU A 66 8.52 3.40 3.00
C LEU A 66 8.54 4.75 3.71
N ILE A 67 9.68 5.16 4.27
CA ILE A 67 9.84 6.50 4.84
C ILE A 67 9.63 7.55 3.74
N ALA A 68 10.31 7.41 2.60
CA ALA A 68 10.15 8.34 1.47
C ALA A 68 8.71 8.40 0.95
N LEU A 69 8.04 7.25 0.84
CA LEU A 69 6.63 7.16 0.45
C LEU A 69 5.73 7.89 1.46
N GLY A 70 5.94 7.67 2.76
CA GLY A 70 5.18 8.36 3.81
C GLY A 70 5.34 9.88 3.74
N ILE A 71 6.56 10.36 3.49
CA ILE A 71 6.85 11.79 3.29
C ILE A 71 6.12 12.33 2.07
N ALA A 72 6.15 11.60 0.94
CA ALA A 72 5.49 12.00 -0.29
C ALA A 72 3.96 12.06 -0.16
N VAL A 73 3.35 11.05 0.49
CA VAL A 73 1.89 10.97 0.68
C VAL A 73 1.38 12.04 1.64
N THR A 74 2.15 12.37 2.68
CA THR A 74 1.75 13.36 3.69
C THR A 74 2.14 14.81 3.33
N GLY A 75 3.02 15.00 2.35
CA GLY A 75 3.57 16.33 2.02
C GLY A 75 4.49 16.90 3.10
N SER A 76 4.96 16.08 4.05
CA SER A 76 5.73 16.51 5.23
C SER A 76 7.21 16.81 4.96
N GLY A 77 7.66 16.71 3.69
CA GLY A 77 9.06 16.87 3.28
C GLY A 77 9.71 18.17 3.79
N PRO A 78 9.10 19.35 3.63
CA PRO A 78 9.67 20.61 4.13
C PRO A 78 9.86 20.63 5.64
N ALA A 79 8.86 20.16 6.41
CA ALA A 79 8.92 20.15 7.87
C ALA A 79 10.02 19.22 8.40
N ILE A 80 10.16 18.03 7.79
CA ILE A 80 11.23 17.08 8.14
C ILE A 80 12.59 17.63 7.74
N GLY A 81 12.72 18.21 6.54
CA GLY A 81 13.96 18.85 6.09
C GLY A 81 14.41 19.97 7.02
N GLN A 82 13.48 20.78 7.50
CA GLN A 82 13.77 21.83 8.46
C GLN A 82 14.17 21.28 9.83
N ALA A 83 13.49 20.23 10.32
CA ALA A 83 13.88 19.57 11.55
C ALA A 83 15.31 19.00 11.48
N LEU A 84 15.67 18.37 10.36
CA LEU A 84 17.02 17.85 10.13
C LEU A 84 18.07 18.97 10.02
N ALA A 85 17.76 20.06 9.32
CA ALA A 85 18.66 21.21 9.23
C ALA A 85 18.97 21.80 10.62
N ASN A 86 17.98 21.87 11.51
CA ASN A 86 18.17 22.36 12.88
C ASN A 86 19.11 21.47 13.71
N LEU A 87 19.22 20.18 13.41
CA LEU A 87 20.20 19.30 14.08
C LEU A 87 21.65 19.67 13.74
N LEU A 88 21.89 20.27 12.57
CA LEU A 88 23.23 20.70 12.14
C LEU A 88 23.55 22.14 12.55
N VAL A 89 22.52 22.97 12.70
CA VAL A 89 22.66 24.43 12.92
C VAL A 89 22.32 24.81 14.37
N THR A 90 22.15 23.85 15.28
CA THR A 90 21.96 24.13 16.72
C THR A 90 23.14 25.00 17.19
N PRO A 91 22.93 26.28 17.53
CA PRO A 91 23.99 27.12 18.05
C PRO A 91 24.37 26.59 19.43
N GLY A 92 25.66 26.30 19.64
CA GLY A 92 26.22 26.15 20.98
C GLY A 92 26.22 27.46 21.73
#